data_AF-A0A8T5RJI5-F1
#
_entry.id   AF-A0A8T5RJI5-F1
#
_cell.length_a   1.000
_cell.length_b   1.000
_cell.length_c   1.000
_cell.angle_alpha   90.00
_cell.angle_beta   90.00
_cell.angle_gamma   90.00
#
_symmetry.space_group_name_H-M   'P 1'
#
loop_
_entity.id
_entity.type
_entity.pdbx_description
1 polymer ?
#
loop_
_entity_poly.entity_id
_entity_poly.type
_entity_poly.pdbx_seq_one_letter_code
_entity_poly.pdbx_strand_id
1 'polypeptide(L)'
;SIAKILGLPFMTEVYSKTKKEYPIFNKISRGEVCPYGDRPSFSITINHTNTYTGITDIDRALTIKEFGLLGSKIFENGLSNESYRDLFSSNFRAPGHVHLLIAHKNLVKDRMGQTELSITLAHIGGLTPVSVLCEMLDKENGKALSIDKAKEYAKKNNLVMFKGNEILNAFKDFNKEE
;
A
#
# COMPACT_ATOMS: atom_id res chain seq x y z
N SER A 1 13.48 0.10 0.65
CA SER A 1 12.07 0.25 1.05
C SER A 1 11.76 -0.71 2.19
N ILE A 2 10.75 -0.40 3.00
CA ILE A 2 10.26 -1.26 4.09
C ILE A 2 9.93 -2.66 3.58
N ALA A 3 9.22 -2.77 2.44
CA ALA A 3 8.89 -4.04 1.81
C ALA A 3 10.12 -4.92 1.51
N LYS A 4 11.22 -4.33 1.01
CA LYS A 4 12.47 -5.06 0.73
C LYS A 4 13.14 -5.60 2.01
N ILE A 5 13.11 -4.81 3.09
CA ILE A 5 13.66 -5.23 4.40
C ILE A 5 12.88 -6.44 4.91
N LEU A 6 11.55 -6.34 4.89
CA LEU A 6 10.65 -7.41 5.33
C LEU A 6 10.60 -8.61 4.37
N GLY A 7 11.17 -8.50 3.17
CA GLY A 7 11.14 -9.57 2.17
C GLY A 7 9.75 -9.79 1.54
N LEU A 8 8.92 -8.75 1.50
CA LEU A 8 7.56 -8.83 0.96
C LEU A 8 7.57 -8.78 -0.58
N PRO A 9 7.00 -9.77 -1.27
CA PRO A 9 6.92 -9.80 -2.73
C PRO A 9 5.66 -9.07 -3.24
N PHE A 10 5.65 -8.71 -4.53
CA PHE A 10 4.39 -8.45 -5.21
C PHE A 10 3.63 -9.76 -5.42
N MET A 11 2.30 -9.73 -5.36
CA MET A 11 1.48 -10.93 -5.56
C MET A 11 1.63 -11.51 -6.98
N THR A 12 1.89 -10.66 -7.97
CA THR A 12 2.21 -11.09 -9.35
C THR A 12 3.50 -11.91 -9.41
N GLU A 13 4.51 -11.60 -8.59
CA GLU A 13 5.74 -12.38 -8.49
C GLU A 13 5.47 -13.74 -7.86
N VAL A 14 4.62 -13.80 -6.84
CA VAL A 14 4.18 -15.06 -6.21
C VAL A 14 3.50 -15.94 -7.25
N TYR A 15 2.48 -15.43 -7.95
CA TYR A 15 1.78 -16.20 -9.00
C TYR A 15 2.73 -16.68 -10.09
N SER A 16 3.68 -15.84 -10.52
CA SER A 16 4.64 -16.21 -11.55
C SER A 16 5.55 -17.35 -11.12
N LYS A 17 6.03 -17.33 -9.86
CA LYS A 17 6.91 -18.36 -9.31
C LYS A 17 6.20 -19.68 -9.00
N THR A 18 4.88 -19.67 -8.82
CA THR A 18 4.09 -20.85 -8.45
C THR A 18 3.28 -21.44 -9.63
N LYS A 19 3.55 -21.02 -10.87
CA LYS A 19 2.84 -21.51 -12.07
C LYS A 19 3.03 -23.01 -12.32
N LYS A 20 4.12 -23.59 -11.84
CA LYS A 20 4.42 -25.02 -12.00
C LYS A 20 3.52 -25.85 -11.08
N GLU A 21 3.37 -25.42 -9.84
CA GLU A 21 2.57 -26.08 -8.80
C GLU A 21 1.06 -25.81 -9.01
N TYR A 22 0.71 -24.61 -9.49
CA TYR A 22 -0.67 -24.18 -9.72
C TYR A 22 -0.86 -23.67 -11.16
N PRO A 23 -1.08 -24.58 -12.14
CA PRO A 23 -1.16 -24.23 -13.56
C PRO A 23 -2.27 -23.23 -13.93
N ILE A 24 -3.28 -23.04 -13.07
CA ILE A 24 -4.34 -22.04 -13.27
C ILE A 24 -3.76 -20.63 -13.46
N PHE A 25 -2.64 -20.31 -12.80
CA PHE A 25 -1.99 -19.01 -12.91
C PHE A 25 -1.44 -18.73 -14.32
N ASN A 26 -1.16 -19.75 -15.14
CA ASN A 26 -0.85 -19.53 -16.55
C ASN A 26 -2.02 -18.94 -17.33
N LYS A 27 -3.25 -19.22 -16.90
CA LYS A 27 -4.48 -18.76 -17.58
C LYS A 27 -4.97 -17.42 -17.06
N ILE A 28 -4.77 -17.11 -15.77
CA ILE A 28 -5.34 -15.91 -15.13
C ILE A 28 -4.32 -14.80 -14.84
N SER A 29 -3.03 -15.12 -14.71
CA SER A 29 -1.96 -14.12 -14.56
C SER A 29 -1.49 -13.62 -15.92
N ARG A 30 -2.42 -13.09 -16.73
CA ARG A 30 -2.18 -12.62 -18.10
C ARG A 30 -1.52 -11.24 -18.09
N GLY A 31 -0.20 -11.22 -17.95
CA GLY A 31 0.63 -10.03 -18.14
C GLY A 31 0.81 -9.19 -16.87
N GLU A 32 1.91 -8.43 -16.84
CA GLU A 32 2.28 -7.55 -15.73
C GLU A 32 1.40 -6.30 -15.66
N VAL A 33 0.70 -5.95 -16.75
CA VAL A 33 -0.01 -4.68 -16.94
C VAL A 33 -1.52 -4.94 -16.99
N CYS A 34 -2.26 -4.33 -16.07
CA CYS A 34 -3.71 -4.37 -16.04
C CYS A 34 -4.33 -3.57 -17.21
N PRO A 35 -5.63 -3.74 -17.53
CA PRO A 35 -6.29 -3.02 -18.62
C PRO A 35 -6.21 -1.49 -18.52
N TYR A 36 -6.00 -0.96 -17.32
CA TYR A 36 -5.80 0.46 -17.04
C TYR A 36 -4.33 0.92 -17.18
N GLY A 37 -3.44 0.10 -17.73
CA GLY A 37 -2.08 0.47 -18.14
C GLY A 37 -1.00 0.37 -17.06
N ASP A 38 -1.36 -0.05 -15.85
CA ASP A 38 -0.43 -0.13 -14.72
C ASP A 38 -0.22 -1.55 -14.19
N ARG A 39 0.92 -1.77 -13.55
CA ARG A 39 1.15 -2.97 -12.75
C ARG A 39 0.41 -2.86 -11.41
N PRO A 40 -0.25 -3.92 -10.92
CA PRO A 40 -0.94 -3.89 -9.64
C PRO A 40 0.06 -3.85 -8.49
N SER A 41 -0.24 -3.09 -7.45
CA SER A 41 0.60 -2.93 -6.26
C SER A 41 0.34 -3.98 -5.16
N PHE A 42 -0.59 -4.92 -5.39
CA PHE A 42 -0.96 -5.93 -4.39
C PHE A 42 0.22 -6.80 -3.96
N SER A 43 0.34 -6.96 -2.65
CA SER A 43 1.21 -7.93 -1.98
C SER A 43 0.33 -8.91 -1.19
N ILE A 44 0.89 -9.54 -0.15
CA ILE A 44 0.18 -10.48 0.72
C ILE A 44 -0.91 -9.79 1.55
N THR A 45 -1.81 -10.59 2.11
CA THR A 45 -2.77 -10.13 3.11
C THR A 45 -2.36 -10.62 4.50
N ILE A 46 -2.61 -9.80 5.52
CA ILE A 46 -2.17 -10.06 6.89
C ILE A 46 -3.26 -9.77 7.92
N ASN A 47 -3.11 -10.39 9.09
CA ASN A 47 -3.72 -10.01 10.36
C ASN A 47 -2.63 -9.97 11.43
N HIS A 48 -2.77 -9.13 12.44
CA HIS A 48 -1.92 -9.22 13.64
C HIS A 48 -2.27 -10.46 14.45
N THR A 49 -1.28 -11.14 15.05
CA THR A 49 -1.45 -12.42 15.76
C THR A 49 -2.44 -12.34 16.92
N ASN A 50 -2.53 -11.19 17.60
CA ASN A 50 -3.49 -10.94 18.69
C ASN A 50 -4.93 -10.63 18.23
N THR A 51 -5.22 -10.63 16.93
CA THR A 51 -6.61 -10.47 16.43
C THR A 51 -7.34 -11.80 16.41
N TYR A 52 -8.67 -11.77 16.58
CA TYR A 52 -9.50 -12.98 16.50
C TYR A 52 -9.84 -13.33 15.05
N THR A 53 -10.87 -12.68 14.48
CA THR A 53 -11.25 -12.90 13.08
C THR A 53 -10.35 -12.13 12.12
N GLY A 54 -9.90 -10.94 12.53
CA GLY A 54 -9.12 -10.03 11.68
C GLY A 54 -9.95 -9.01 10.91
N ILE A 55 -11.28 -9.19 10.78
CA ILE A 55 -12.10 -8.36 9.88
C ILE A 55 -12.78 -7.17 10.57
N THR A 56 -12.99 -7.25 11.88
CA THR A 56 -13.63 -6.17 12.64
C THR A 56 -12.81 -4.88 12.55
N ASP A 57 -13.45 -3.73 12.78
CA ASP A 57 -12.73 -2.45 12.76
C ASP A 57 -11.62 -2.42 13.80
N ILE A 58 -11.85 -3.02 14.97
CA ILE A 58 -10.86 -3.16 16.05
C ILE A 58 -9.67 -4.02 15.57
N ASP A 59 -9.95 -5.19 14.97
CA ASP A 59 -8.91 -6.10 14.52
C ASP A 59 -8.07 -5.50 13.36
N ARG A 60 -8.74 -4.86 12.40
CA ARG A 60 -8.06 -4.20 11.27
C ARG A 60 -7.26 -3.00 11.74
N ALA A 61 -7.81 -2.18 12.62
CA ALA A 61 -7.09 -1.04 13.20
C ALA A 61 -5.85 -1.49 13.97
N LEU A 62 -5.94 -2.56 14.77
CA LEU A 62 -4.77 -3.13 15.45
C LEU A 62 -3.71 -3.58 14.43
N THR A 63 -4.12 -4.33 13.41
CA THR A 63 -3.20 -4.82 12.37
C THR A 63 -2.50 -3.68 11.63
N ILE A 64 -3.25 -2.65 11.21
CA ILE A 64 -2.71 -1.48 10.51
C ILE A 64 -1.77 -0.69 11.42
N LYS A 65 -2.16 -0.45 12.68
CA LYS A 65 -1.36 0.29 13.65
C LYS A 65 -0.01 -0.40 13.91
N GLU A 66 -0.02 -1.70 14.24
CA GLU A 66 1.21 -2.43 14.54
C GLU A 66 2.13 -2.52 13.32
N PHE A 67 1.56 -2.64 12.11
CA PHE A 67 2.36 -2.63 10.87
C PHE A 67 2.98 -1.24 10.63
N GLY A 68 2.22 -0.17 10.88
CA GLY A 68 2.72 1.21 10.83
C GLY A 68 3.87 1.44 11.81
N LEU A 69 3.75 0.99 13.06
CA LEU A 69 4.80 1.09 14.07
C LEU A 69 6.07 0.33 13.70
N LEU A 70 5.93 -0.88 13.13
CA LEU A 70 7.07 -1.61 12.58
C LEU A 70 7.73 -0.85 11.43
N GLY A 71 6.92 -0.27 10.53
CA GLY A 71 7.40 0.58 9.45
C GLY A 71 8.18 1.80 9.94
N SER A 72 7.70 2.48 10.99
CA SER A 72 8.37 3.63 11.60
C SER A 72 9.72 3.23 12.21
N LYS A 73 9.77 2.13 12.96
CA LYS A 73 11.03 1.61 13.53
C LYS A 73 12.08 1.34 12.45
N ILE A 74 11.66 0.73 11.35
CA ILE A 74 12.51 0.45 10.19
C ILE A 74 12.99 1.75 9.52
N PHE A 75 12.11 2.74 9.40
CA PHE A 75 12.41 4.01 8.77
C PHE A 75 13.41 4.84 9.60
N GLU A 76 13.25 4.86 10.93
CA GLU A 76 14.09 5.63 11.86
C GLU A 76 15.48 5.00 12.09
N ASN A 77 15.55 3.67 12.26
CA ASN A 77 16.78 3.00 12.71
C ASN A 77 17.60 2.38 11.57
N GLY A 78 17.17 2.55 10.32
CA GLY A 78 17.89 2.06 9.15
C GLY A 78 17.77 0.55 8.86
N LEU A 79 18.51 0.13 7.83
CA LEU A 79 18.33 -1.14 7.10
C LEU A 79 18.98 -2.39 7.73
N SER A 80 19.59 -2.31 8.92
CA SER A 80 20.22 -3.48 9.55
C SER A 80 19.26 -4.20 10.50
N ASN A 81 18.77 -5.38 10.09
CA ASN A 81 18.83 -6.64 10.86
C ASN A 81 17.79 -7.67 10.41
N GLU A 82 18.17 -8.95 10.47
CA GLU A 82 17.26 -10.11 10.46
C GLU A 82 16.12 -9.96 11.49
N SER A 83 16.39 -9.25 12.59
CA SER A 83 15.43 -8.91 13.65
C SER A 83 14.11 -8.32 13.16
N TYR A 84 14.07 -7.52 12.09
CA TYR A 84 12.78 -6.98 11.60
C TYR A 84 11.91 -8.03 10.92
N ARG A 85 12.53 -9.03 10.28
CA ARG A 85 11.79 -10.15 9.69
C ARG A 85 11.24 -11.06 10.79
N ASP A 86 12.01 -11.26 11.85
CA ASP A 86 11.56 -12.00 13.04
C ASP A 86 10.43 -11.27 13.77
N LEU A 87 10.53 -9.94 13.91
CA LEU A 87 9.46 -9.11 14.45
C LEU A 87 8.20 -9.17 13.57
N PHE A 88 8.35 -9.14 12.26
CA PHE A 88 7.20 -9.28 11.36
C PHE A 88 6.56 -10.67 11.47
N SER A 89 7.34 -11.75 11.41
CA SER A 89 6.84 -13.12 11.45
C SER A 89 6.23 -13.52 12.80
N SER A 90 6.70 -12.94 13.91
CA SER A 90 6.14 -13.17 15.24
C SER A 90 4.84 -12.40 15.52
N ASN A 91 4.65 -11.22 14.90
CA ASN A 91 3.50 -10.35 15.16
C ASN A 91 2.39 -10.46 14.10
N PHE A 92 2.66 -11.00 12.92
CA PHE A 92 1.67 -11.08 11.84
C PHE A 92 1.50 -12.50 11.29
N ARG A 93 0.27 -12.83 10.90
CA ARG A 93 -0.08 -14.06 10.19
C ARG A 93 -0.67 -13.75 8.82
N ALA A 94 -0.44 -14.64 7.86
CA ALA A 94 -1.01 -14.60 6.52
C ALA A 94 -1.67 -15.95 6.17
N PRO A 95 -2.77 -15.99 5.39
CA PRO A 95 -3.50 -14.83 4.87
C PRO A 95 -4.29 -14.10 5.98
N GLY A 96 -4.75 -12.88 5.67
CA GLY A 96 -5.60 -12.09 6.56
C GLY A 96 -6.50 -11.10 5.82
N HIS A 97 -7.06 -10.13 6.55
CA HIS A 97 -8.07 -9.20 6.03
C HIS A 97 -7.49 -7.83 5.65
N VAL A 98 -6.29 -7.48 6.13
CA VAL A 98 -5.59 -6.26 5.73
C VAL A 98 -4.74 -6.57 4.50
N HIS A 99 -5.03 -5.91 3.39
CA HIS A 99 -4.28 -6.05 2.15
C HIS A 99 -3.05 -5.15 2.17
N LEU A 100 -1.85 -5.72 2.02
CA LEU A 100 -0.65 -4.93 1.84
C LEU A 100 -0.50 -4.54 0.38
N LEU A 101 -0.14 -3.28 0.16
CA LEU A 101 0.25 -2.75 -1.15
C LEU A 101 1.71 -2.29 -1.09
N ILE A 102 2.48 -2.60 -2.13
CA ILE A 102 3.87 -2.16 -2.27
C ILE A 102 3.93 -1.07 -3.32
N ALA A 103 4.48 0.10 -2.95
CA ALA A 103 4.78 1.14 -3.90
C ALA A 103 5.99 0.76 -4.76
N HIS A 104 5.95 1.14 -6.04
CA HIS A 104 7.08 0.96 -6.95
C HIS A 104 8.31 1.76 -6.50
N LYS A 105 9.51 1.28 -6.91
CA LYS A 105 10.80 1.76 -6.41
C LYS A 105 10.98 3.28 -6.55
N ASN A 106 10.61 3.86 -7.69
CA ASN A 106 10.75 5.29 -7.93
C ASN A 106 9.43 6.07 -7.73
N LEU A 107 8.48 5.48 -6.99
CA LEU A 107 7.21 6.09 -6.62
C LEU A 107 6.47 6.66 -7.84
N VAL A 108 6.01 7.92 -7.74
CA VAL A 108 5.27 8.65 -8.79
C VAL A 108 6.02 8.83 -10.11
N LYS A 109 7.34 8.54 -10.17
CA LYS A 109 8.10 8.50 -11.43
C LYS A 109 7.85 7.21 -12.22
N ASP A 110 7.61 6.09 -11.53
CA ASP A 110 7.32 4.81 -12.16
C ASP A 110 5.81 4.65 -12.44
N ARG A 111 4.96 5.08 -11.50
CA ARG A 111 3.51 4.87 -11.56
C ARG A 111 2.76 5.95 -10.80
N MET A 112 1.69 6.50 -11.38
CA MET A 112 0.81 7.47 -10.72
C MET A 112 -0.45 6.83 -10.09
N GLY A 113 -0.26 5.72 -9.38
CA GLY A 113 -1.32 5.06 -8.64
C GLY A 113 -1.50 5.63 -7.22
N GLN A 114 -2.64 5.33 -6.59
CA GLN A 114 -2.91 5.76 -5.21
C GLN A 114 -1.87 5.23 -4.21
N THR A 115 -1.34 4.03 -4.44
CA THR A 115 -0.25 3.47 -3.64
C THR A 115 0.98 4.39 -3.70
N GLU A 116 1.48 4.73 -4.89
CA GLU A 116 2.65 5.59 -5.04
C GLU A 116 2.38 7.01 -4.55
N LEU A 117 1.23 7.61 -4.88
CA LEU A 117 0.86 8.96 -4.47
C LEU A 117 0.84 9.10 -2.94
N SER A 118 0.24 8.14 -2.23
CA SER A 118 0.15 8.19 -0.76
C SER A 118 1.53 8.02 -0.09
N ILE A 119 2.39 7.14 -0.63
CA ILE A 119 3.74 6.94 -0.10
C ILE A 119 4.64 8.14 -0.43
N THR A 120 4.52 8.73 -1.62
CA THR A 120 5.20 9.99 -1.96
C THR A 120 4.78 11.11 -1.03
N LEU A 121 3.48 11.27 -0.75
CA LEU A 121 2.99 12.31 0.15
C LEU A 121 3.55 12.15 1.57
N ALA A 122 3.58 10.92 2.10
CA ALA A 122 4.20 10.64 3.39
C ALA A 122 5.70 10.98 3.39
N HIS A 123 6.40 10.61 2.32
CA HIS A 123 7.83 10.84 2.18
C HIS A 123 8.20 12.33 2.11
N ILE A 124 7.54 13.12 1.24
CA ILE A 124 7.78 14.57 1.16
C ILE A 124 7.35 15.31 2.44
N GLY A 125 6.41 14.72 3.20
CA GLY A 125 5.98 15.23 4.50
C GLY A 125 6.90 14.87 5.67
N GLY A 126 8.01 14.17 5.43
CA GLY A 126 8.90 13.69 6.50
C GLY A 126 8.29 12.62 7.41
N LEU A 127 7.19 11.99 6.98
CA LEU A 127 6.50 10.94 7.73
C LEU A 127 7.05 9.56 7.35
N THR A 128 6.73 8.57 8.17
CA THR A 128 6.98 7.16 7.82
C THR A 128 6.28 6.83 6.50
N PRO A 129 6.99 6.26 5.49
CA PRO A 129 6.43 5.92 4.19
C PRO A 129 5.57 4.63 4.26
N VAL A 130 4.51 4.68 5.06
CA VAL A 130 3.45 3.68 5.22
C VAL A 130 2.13 4.43 5.34
N SER A 131 1.15 4.04 4.53
CA SER A 131 -0.17 4.68 4.48
C SER A 131 -1.28 3.62 4.52
N VAL A 132 -2.46 4.04 4.98
CA VAL A 132 -3.71 3.31 4.78
C VAL A 132 -4.54 4.10 3.77
N LEU A 133 -5.14 3.40 2.81
CA LEU A 133 -6.02 3.99 1.81
C LEU A 133 -7.27 3.14 1.63
N CYS A 134 -8.34 3.78 1.21
CA CYS A 134 -9.60 3.15 0.86
C CYS A 134 -10.23 3.95 -0.27
N GLU A 135 -10.59 3.29 -1.37
CA GLU A 135 -11.26 3.93 -2.49
C GLU A 135 -12.66 4.41 -2.10
N MET A 136 -13.01 5.62 -2.53
CA MET A 136 -14.35 6.17 -2.32
C MET A 136 -15.31 5.61 -3.36
N LEU A 137 -16.36 4.95 -2.89
CA LEU A 137 -17.42 4.41 -3.74
C LEU A 137 -18.71 5.24 -3.62
N ASP A 138 -19.42 5.38 -4.73
CA ASP A 138 -20.74 6.00 -4.78
C ASP A 138 -21.79 4.99 -4.30
N LYS A 139 -22.44 5.32 -3.18
CA LYS A 139 -23.45 4.44 -2.55
C LYS A 139 -24.69 4.19 -3.41
N GLU A 140 -24.99 5.07 -4.38
CA GLU A 140 -26.22 4.96 -5.17
C GLU A 140 -26.05 4.04 -6.38
N ASN A 141 -24.88 4.07 -7.02
CA ASN A 141 -24.63 3.33 -8.26
C ASN A 141 -23.51 2.26 -8.14
N GLY A 142 -22.83 2.18 -6.99
CA GLY A 142 -21.76 1.23 -6.73
C GLY A 142 -20.45 1.47 -7.50
N LYS A 143 -20.35 2.55 -8.27
CA LYS A 143 -19.14 2.93 -9.03
C LYS A 143 -18.19 3.74 -8.15
N ALA A 144 -17.01 4.08 -8.68
CA ALA A 144 -16.13 5.04 -8.04
C ALA A 144 -16.84 6.40 -7.87
N LEU A 145 -16.61 7.05 -6.73
CA LEU A 145 -17.18 8.36 -6.45
C LEU A 145 -16.61 9.39 -7.42
N SER A 146 -17.47 10.25 -7.98
CA SER A 146 -17.00 11.32 -8.87
C SER A 146 -16.14 12.34 -8.12
N ILE A 147 -15.23 13.00 -8.84
CA ILE A 147 -14.33 14.01 -8.26
C ILE A 147 -15.12 15.13 -7.58
N ASP A 148 -16.23 15.58 -8.14
CA ASP A 148 -17.00 16.68 -7.56
C ASP A 148 -17.71 16.27 -6.26
N LYS A 149 -18.24 15.03 -6.19
CA LYS A 149 -18.75 14.48 -4.93
C LYS A 149 -17.65 14.27 -3.89
N ALA A 150 -16.45 13.86 -4.32
CA ALA A 150 -15.30 13.72 -3.43
C ALA A 150 -14.86 15.08 -2.86
N LYS A 151 -14.85 16.15 -3.67
CA LYS A 151 -14.60 17.53 -3.18
C LYS A 151 -15.65 17.99 -2.18
N GLU A 152 -16.92 17.71 -2.44
CA GLU A 152 -18.01 18.02 -1.51
C GLU A 152 -17.83 17.29 -0.18
N TYR A 153 -17.54 15.98 -0.23
CA TYR A 153 -17.24 15.17 0.95
C TYR A 153 -16.05 15.73 1.73
N ALA A 154 -14.97 16.11 1.05
CA ALA A 154 -13.79 16.69 1.66
C ALA A 154 -14.13 18.02 2.37
N LYS A 155 -14.84 18.93 1.69
CA LYS A 155 -15.29 20.21 2.26
C LYS A 155 -16.17 20.00 3.49
N LYS A 156 -17.14 19.09 3.41
CA LYS A 156 -18.08 18.80 4.50
C LYS A 156 -17.37 18.28 5.76
N ASN A 157 -16.32 17.48 5.59
CA ASN A 157 -15.59 16.84 6.69
C ASN A 157 -14.28 17.55 7.04
N ASN A 158 -14.03 18.75 6.52
CA ASN A 158 -12.79 19.52 6.72
C ASN A 158 -11.53 18.70 6.38
N LEU A 159 -11.56 17.97 5.27
CA LEU A 159 -10.44 17.17 4.76
C LEU A 159 -9.74 17.89 3.61
N VAL A 160 -8.42 17.72 3.54
CA VAL A 160 -7.61 18.22 2.43
C VAL A 160 -7.71 17.25 1.24
N MET A 161 -7.78 17.80 0.03
CA MET A 161 -7.78 17.03 -1.20
C MET A 161 -6.57 17.43 -2.06
N PHE A 162 -5.79 16.44 -2.48
CA PHE A 162 -4.68 16.62 -3.42
C PHE A 162 -5.02 15.98 -4.76
N LYS A 163 -4.57 16.61 -5.84
CA LYS A 163 -4.52 15.99 -7.18
C LYS A 163 -3.20 15.28 -7.36
N GLY A 164 -3.20 14.20 -8.15
CA GLY A 164 -1.97 13.44 -8.44
C GLY A 164 -0.84 14.32 -9.00
N ASN A 165 -1.18 15.26 -9.89
CA ASN A 165 -0.19 16.18 -10.47
C ASN A 165 0.40 17.18 -9.46
N GLU A 166 -0.36 17.55 -8.42
CA GLU A 166 0.15 18.44 -7.35
C GLU A 166 1.21 17.71 -6.54
N ILE A 167 0.95 16.44 -6.18
CA ILE A 167 1.92 15.58 -5.49
C ILE A 167 3.15 15.31 -6.37
N LEU A 168 2.96 15.04 -7.66
CA LEU A 168 4.06 14.83 -8.60
C LEU A 168 4.97 16.07 -8.71
N ASN A 169 4.39 17.27 -8.80
CA ASN A 169 5.17 18.50 -8.88
C ASN A 169 5.92 18.77 -7.58
N ALA A 170 5.24 18.63 -6.43
CA ALA A 170 5.89 18.75 -5.12
C ALA A 170 7.06 17.75 -4.95
N PHE A 171 6.90 16.51 -5.42
CA PHE A 171 7.97 15.52 -5.41
C PHE A 171 9.15 15.91 -6.31
N LYS A 172 8.90 16.51 -7.49
CA LYS A 172 9.97 16.99 -8.36
C LYS A 172 10.77 18.11 -7.71
N ASP A 173 10.10 19.02 -7.02
CA ASP A 173 10.76 20.15 -6.36
C ASP A 173 11.54 19.67 -5.12
N PHE A 174 10.97 18.78 -4.31
CA PHE A 174 11.67 18.12 -3.20
C PHE A 174 13.01 17.47 -3.63
N ASN A 175 13.02 16.73 -4.75
CA ASN A 175 14.25 16.09 -5.26
C ASN A 175 15.25 17.06 -5.92
N LYS A 176 14.92 18.34 -6.12
CA LYS A 176 15.90 19.35 -6.58
C LYS A 176 16.64 20.00 -5.42
N GLU A 177 16.06 19.93 -4.22
CA GLU A 177 16.59 20.52 -2.99
C GLU A 177 17.50 19.56 -2.21
N GLU A 178 17.42 18.25 -2.48
CA GLU A 178 18.39 17.21 -2.05
C GLU A 178 19.57 17.07 -3.02
#